data_AF-A0A0Q5CIN6-F1
#
_entry.id   AF-A0A0Q5CIN6-F1
#
_cell.length_a   1.000
_cell.length_b   1.000
_cell.length_c   1.000
_cell.angle_alpha   90.00
_cell.angle_beta   90.00
_cell.angle_gamma   90.00
#
_symmetry.space_group_name_H-M   'P 1'
#
loop_
_entity.id
_entity.type
_entity.pdbx_description
1 polymer ?
#
loop_
_entity_poly.entity_id
_entity_poly.type
_entity_poly.pdbx_seq_one_letter_code
_entity_poly.pdbx_strand_id
1 'polypeptide(L)'
;MAATGGDRHIAEGVAYRRGGVDMKRWLTHVAEWTPAGYVVRESPIPGPKYKCEIFSLRPDGSEKKICAYVDPERMDGEIVREMIRLYERGIAHEQSRQRQEALAARPAAAAKRRPKAIEPEEAAAPGMGR
;
A
#
# COMPACT_ATOMS: atom_id res chain seq x y z
N MET A 1 -41.09 17.95 -0.43
CA MET A 1 -39.76 17.99 0.21
C MET A 1 -38.78 17.28 -0.71
N ALA A 2 -37.92 18.04 -1.39
CA ALA A 2 -36.89 17.47 -2.25
C ALA A 2 -35.70 17.04 -1.39
N ALA A 3 -35.31 15.77 -1.49
CA ALA A 3 -34.07 15.27 -0.89
C ALA A 3 -32.89 15.78 -1.74
N THR A 4 -32.53 17.05 -1.56
CA THR A 4 -31.28 17.64 -2.04
C THR A 4 -30.15 17.16 -1.11
N GLY A 5 -29.80 15.88 -1.21
CA GLY A 5 -28.55 15.32 -0.73
C GLY A 5 -27.62 15.16 -1.93
N GLY A 6 -26.84 16.20 -2.22
CA GLY A 6 -25.88 16.18 -3.32
C GLY A 6 -24.75 15.19 -3.04
N ASP A 7 -24.91 13.94 -3.44
CA ASP A 7 -23.81 13.00 -3.59
C ASP A 7 -23.16 13.23 -4.96
N ARG A 8 -22.34 14.28 -5.03
CA ARG A 8 -21.49 14.62 -6.20
C ARG A 8 -20.28 13.70 -6.33
N HIS A 9 -20.38 12.44 -5.95
CA HIS A 9 -19.21 11.56 -5.88
C HIS A 9 -18.87 10.89 -7.20
N ILE A 10 -19.65 11.09 -8.26
CA ILE A 10 -19.29 10.63 -9.60
C ILE A 10 -19.65 11.71 -10.59
N ALA A 11 -18.66 12.12 -11.38
CA ALA A 11 -18.88 13.05 -12.48
C ALA A 11 -20.04 12.54 -13.35
N GLU A 12 -21.14 13.29 -13.36
CA GLU A 12 -22.26 13.09 -14.27
C GLU A 12 -21.73 13.05 -15.70
N GLY A 13 -21.72 11.88 -16.35
CA GLY A 13 -21.67 11.82 -17.81
C GLY A 13 -20.82 10.72 -18.45
N VAL A 14 -19.78 10.20 -17.81
CA VAL A 14 -18.87 9.27 -18.54
C VAL A 14 -19.37 7.81 -18.50
N ALA A 15 -20.01 7.39 -17.41
CA ALA A 15 -20.35 6.00 -17.14
C ALA A 15 -21.85 5.71 -16.94
N TYR A 16 -22.76 6.66 -17.17
CA TYR A 16 -24.18 6.50 -16.85
C TYR A 16 -25.10 6.48 -18.07
N ARG A 17 -26.00 5.49 -18.12
CA ARG A 17 -27.14 5.42 -19.05
C ARG A 17 -28.46 5.42 -18.26
N ARG A 18 -29.58 5.76 -18.91
CA ARG A 18 -30.91 5.55 -18.30
C ARG A 18 -31.03 4.08 -17.87
N GLY A 19 -31.08 3.83 -16.56
CA GLY A 19 -31.16 2.50 -15.96
C GLY A 19 -29.89 1.95 -15.30
N GLY A 20 -28.80 2.71 -15.19
CA GLY A 20 -27.63 2.32 -14.38
C GLY A 20 -26.27 2.66 -15.01
N VAL A 21 -25.21 2.05 -14.47
CA VAL A 21 -23.85 2.19 -14.97
C VAL A 21 -23.68 1.44 -16.30
N ASP A 22 -23.14 2.12 -17.30
CA ASP A 22 -22.57 1.52 -18.50
C ASP A 22 -21.17 0.99 -18.15
N MET A 23 -21.11 -0.30 -17.79
CA MET A 23 -19.89 -0.97 -17.36
C MET A 23 -18.75 -0.85 -18.39
N LYS A 24 -19.06 -0.91 -19.69
CA LYS A 24 -18.04 -0.85 -20.73
C LYS A 24 -17.39 0.54 -20.79
N ARG A 25 -18.21 1.59 -20.71
CA ARG A 25 -17.71 2.97 -20.65
C ARG A 25 -16.94 3.23 -19.36
N TRP A 26 -17.45 2.74 -18.23
CA TRP A 26 -16.78 2.86 -16.95
C TRP A 26 -15.41 2.18 -16.95
N LEU A 27 -15.30 0.93 -17.43
CA LEU A 27 -14.04 0.21 -17.54
C LEU A 27 -13.04 0.94 -18.46
N THR A 28 -13.53 1.51 -19.56
CA THR A 28 -12.69 2.30 -20.48
C THR A 28 -12.14 3.54 -19.78
N HIS A 29 -12.99 4.28 -19.07
CA HIS A 29 -12.59 5.43 -18.30
C HIS A 29 -11.58 5.06 -17.21
N VAL A 30 -11.86 4.04 -16.39
CA VAL A 30 -10.96 3.58 -15.32
C VAL A 30 -9.62 3.10 -15.87
N ALA A 31 -9.59 2.48 -17.04
CA ALA A 31 -8.35 2.05 -17.69
C ALA A 31 -7.41 3.24 -18.00
N GLU A 32 -7.93 4.44 -18.29
CA GLU A 32 -7.12 5.65 -18.49
C GLU A 32 -6.39 6.10 -17.22
N TRP A 33 -6.97 5.82 -16.05
CA TRP A 33 -6.41 6.19 -14.74
C TRP A 33 -5.60 5.07 -14.09
N THR A 34 -5.77 3.84 -14.57
CA THR A 34 -5.11 2.66 -14.02
C THR A 34 -3.63 2.65 -14.42
N PRO A 35 -2.69 2.66 -13.46
CA PRO A 35 -1.27 2.61 -13.76
C PRO A 35 -0.89 1.33 -14.53
N ALA A 36 0.18 1.42 -15.32
CA ALA A 36 0.76 0.24 -15.97
C ALA A 36 1.14 -0.83 -14.95
N GLY A 37 0.91 -2.10 -15.29
CA GLY A 37 1.09 -3.21 -14.36
C GLY A 37 -0.12 -3.49 -13.46
N TYR A 38 -1.24 -2.81 -13.69
CA TYR A 38 -2.52 -3.09 -13.03
C TYR A 38 -3.64 -3.23 -14.07
N VAL A 39 -4.67 -3.98 -13.71
CA VAL A 39 -5.87 -4.14 -14.54
C VAL A 39 -7.12 -4.20 -13.66
N VAL A 40 -8.18 -3.57 -14.13
CA VAL A 40 -9.52 -3.63 -13.52
C VAL A 40 -10.41 -4.47 -14.43
N ARG A 41 -11.12 -5.44 -13.87
CA ARG A 41 -12.01 -6.34 -14.62
C ARG A 41 -13.32 -6.54 -13.88
N GLU A 42 -14.36 -6.87 -14.64
CA GLU A 42 -15.62 -7.33 -14.05
C GLU A 42 -15.41 -8.67 -13.33
N SER A 43 -15.99 -8.81 -12.14
CA SER A 43 -15.92 -10.04 -11.36
C SER A 43 -16.80 -11.11 -12.02
N PRO A 44 -16.30 -12.34 -12.24
CA PRO A 44 -17.12 -13.43 -12.75
C PRO A 44 -18.09 -13.99 -11.70
N ILE A 45 -17.97 -13.55 -10.43
CA ILE A 45 -18.74 -14.08 -9.31
C ILE A 45 -20.15 -13.47 -9.34
N PRO A 46 -21.22 -14.28 -9.33
CA PRO A 46 -22.58 -13.78 -9.20
C PRO A 46 -22.72 -12.93 -7.92
N GLY A 47 -23.16 -11.68 -8.06
CA GLY A 47 -23.27 -10.73 -6.95
C GLY A 47 -24.07 -9.49 -7.35
N PRO A 48 -24.12 -8.45 -6.49
CA PRO A 48 -24.66 -7.16 -6.90
C PRO A 48 -24.06 -6.74 -8.26
N LYS A 49 -24.91 -6.14 -9.10
CA LYS A 49 -24.76 -6.01 -10.55
C LYS A 49 -23.42 -5.47 -11.07
N TYR A 50 -22.60 -4.85 -10.22
CA TYR A 50 -21.42 -4.12 -10.64
C TYR A 50 -20.22 -4.41 -9.72
N LYS A 51 -19.85 -5.69 -9.56
CA LYS A 51 -18.61 -6.03 -8.85
C LYS A 51 -17.44 -5.99 -9.82
N CYS A 52 -16.50 -5.08 -9.62
CA CYS A 52 -15.21 -5.10 -10.31
C CYS A 52 -14.08 -5.47 -9.35
N GLU A 53 -13.01 -6.03 -9.90
CA GLU A 53 -11.82 -6.47 -9.18
C GLU A 53 -10.58 -5.80 -9.79
N ILE A 54 -9.60 -5.52 -8.93
CA ILE A 54 -8.30 -4.97 -9.34
C ILE A 54 -7.25 -6.06 -9.18
N PHE A 55 -6.42 -6.23 -10.20
CA PHE A 55 -5.29 -7.15 -10.23
C PHE A 55 -3.99 -6.39 -10.51
N SER A 56 -2.91 -6.84 -9.87
CA SER A 56 -1.54 -6.49 -10.23
C SER A 56 -0.99 -7.54 -11.18
N LEU A 57 -0.49 -7.09 -12.32
CA LEU A 57 0.19 -7.89 -13.33
C LEU A 57 1.67 -7.97 -12.97
N ARG A 58 2.15 -9.18 -12.69
CA ARG A 58 3.55 -9.41 -12.36
C ARG A 58 4.38 -9.63 -13.64
N PRO A 59 5.70 -9.37 -13.60
CA PRO A 59 6.59 -9.59 -14.75
C PRO A 59 6.63 -11.04 -15.25
N ASP A 60 6.31 -12.01 -14.40
CA ASP A 60 6.22 -13.43 -14.73
C ASP A 60 4.91 -13.81 -15.45
N GLY A 61 4.05 -12.83 -15.74
CA GLY A 61 2.75 -13.03 -16.37
C GLY A 61 1.65 -13.47 -15.40
N SER A 62 1.96 -13.64 -14.11
CA SER A 62 0.95 -13.98 -13.11
C SER A 62 0.17 -12.75 -12.64
N GLU A 63 -1.08 -12.99 -12.25
CA GLU A 63 -1.96 -11.94 -11.74
C GLU A 63 -2.19 -12.11 -10.24
N LYS A 64 -1.98 -11.04 -9.47
CA LYS A 64 -2.31 -11.00 -8.04
C LYS A 64 -3.53 -10.13 -7.84
N LYS A 65 -4.62 -10.70 -7.32
CA LYS A 65 -5.78 -9.92 -6.88
C LYS A 65 -5.40 -9.02 -5.70
N ILE A 66 -5.69 -7.73 -5.83
CA ILE A 66 -5.38 -6.72 -4.81
C ILE A 66 -6.65 -6.10 -4.21
N CYS A 67 -7.74 -6.03 -4.98
CA CYS A 67 -9.04 -5.65 -4.47
C CYS A 67 -10.13 -6.53 -5.10
N ALA A 68 -11.02 -7.07 -4.28
CA ALA A 68 -12.13 -7.92 -4.71
C ALA A 68 -13.45 -7.16 -4.89
N TYR A 69 -13.50 -5.87 -4.51
CA TYR A 69 -14.72 -5.09 -4.53
C TYR A 69 -14.44 -3.64 -4.89
N VAL A 70 -14.64 -3.34 -6.17
CA VAL A 70 -14.78 -1.99 -6.70
C VAL A 70 -16.22 -1.84 -7.15
N ASP A 71 -16.86 -0.77 -6.71
CA ASP A 71 -18.25 -0.44 -7.01
C ASP A 71 -18.32 0.71 -8.02
N PRO A 72 -18.60 0.44 -9.31
CA PRO A 72 -18.71 1.44 -10.36
C PRO A 72 -19.78 2.51 -10.11
N GLU A 73 -20.78 2.24 -9.26
CA GLU A 73 -21.79 3.24 -8.87
C GLU A 73 -21.29 4.19 -7.79
N ARG A 74 -20.10 3.95 -7.21
CA ARG A 74 -19.54 4.74 -6.12
C ARG A 74 -18.09 5.17 -6.34
N MET A 75 -17.40 4.56 -7.30
CA MET A 75 -15.97 4.71 -7.51
C MET A 75 -15.69 5.08 -8.97
N ASP A 76 -14.95 6.15 -9.17
CA ASP A 76 -14.44 6.57 -10.47
C ASP A 76 -12.97 6.14 -10.67
N GLY A 77 -12.38 6.52 -11.80
CA GLY A 77 -10.99 6.21 -12.11
C GLY A 77 -9.98 6.81 -11.11
N GLU A 78 -10.29 7.98 -10.52
CA GLU A 78 -9.40 8.62 -9.56
C GLU A 78 -9.34 7.83 -8.24
N ILE A 79 -10.50 7.38 -7.75
CA ILE A 79 -10.58 6.54 -6.56
C ILE A 79 -9.83 5.22 -6.77
N VAL A 80 -10.02 4.57 -7.93
CA VAL A 80 -9.30 3.34 -8.27
C VAL A 80 -7.78 3.56 -8.29
N ARG A 81 -7.32 4.66 -8.90
CA ARG A 81 -5.89 5.02 -8.93
C ARG A 81 -5.34 5.24 -7.53
N GLU A 82 -6.08 5.90 -6.64
CA GLU A 82 -5.63 6.12 -5.28
C GLU A 82 -5.57 4.83 -4.46
N MET A 83 -6.52 3.91 -4.66
CA MET A 83 -6.46 2.57 -4.06
C MET A 83 -5.18 1.81 -4.47
N ILE A 84 -4.80 1.88 -5.75
CA ILE A 84 -3.56 1.27 -6.24
C ILE A 84 -2.33 1.90 -5.59
N ARG A 85 -2.28 3.24 -5.48
CA ARG A 85 -1.18 3.94 -4.81
C ARG A 85 -1.05 3.56 -3.33
N LEU A 86 -2.16 3.43 -2.62
CA LEU A 86 -2.16 3.01 -1.22
C LEU A 86 -1.63 1.57 -1.08
N TYR A 87 -2.01 0.69 -2.01
CA TYR A 87 -1.48 -0.66 -2.06
C TYR A 87 0.04 -0.70 -2.29
N GLU A 88 0.56 0.08 -3.25
CA GLU A 88 1.99 0.20 -3.52
C GLU A 88 2.77 0.74 -2.30
N ARG A 89 2.25 1.76 -1.64
CA ARG A 89 2.83 2.30 -0.40
C ARG A 89 2.89 1.24 0.70
N GLY A 90 1.83 0.44 0.84
CA GLY A 90 1.80 -0.69 1.77
C GLY A 90 2.92 -1.70 1.50
N ILE A 91 3.11 -2.10 0.23
CA ILE A 91 4.21 -2.99 -0.17
C ILE A 91 5.57 -2.38 0.17
N ALA A 92 5.79 -1.12 -0.20
CA ALA A 92 7.08 -0.45 0.03
C ALA A 92 7.39 -0.38 1.53
N HIS A 93 6.39 -0.10 2.36
CA HIS A 93 6.53 -0.10 3.81
C HIS A 93 6.86 -1.49 4.37
N GLU A 94 6.18 -2.53 3.90
CA GLU A 94 6.44 -3.92 4.30
C GLU A 94 7.86 -4.36 3.92
N GLN A 95 8.31 -4.06 2.70
CA GLN A 95 9.67 -4.37 2.25
C GLN A 95 10.73 -3.61 3.04
N SER A 96 10.49 -2.33 3.36
CA SER A 96 11.39 -1.54 4.20
C SER A 96 11.51 -2.16 5.60
N ARG A 97 10.38 -2.57 6.18
CA ARG A 97 10.36 -3.25 7.49
C ARG A 97 11.12 -4.57 7.45
N GLN A 98 10.89 -5.42 6.45
CA GLN A 98 11.63 -6.68 6.29
C GLN A 98 13.13 -6.46 6.13
N ARG A 99 13.57 -5.41 5.41
CA ARG A 99 14.99 -5.06 5.30
C ARG A 99 15.57 -4.63 6.65
N GLN A 100 14.85 -3.86 7.45
CA GLN A 100 15.29 -3.47 8.79
C GLN A 100 15.37 -4.67 9.73
N GLU A 101 14.38 -5.57 9.71
CA GLU A 101 14.40 -6.81 10.49
C GLU A 101 15.55 -7.72 10.07
N ALA A 102 15.83 -7.84 8.76
CA ALA A 102 16.97 -8.60 8.26
C ALA A 102 18.33 -7.99 8.68
N LEU A 103 18.44 -6.66 8.72
CA LEU A 103 19.65 -5.98 9.22
C LEU A 103 19.81 -6.15 10.74
N ALA A 104 18.72 -6.10 11.51
CA ALA A 104 18.73 -6.32 12.95
C ALA A 104 19.00 -7.80 13.32
N ALA A 105 18.59 -8.74 12.48
CA ALA A 105 18.83 -10.17 12.64
C ALA A 105 20.23 -10.62 12.17
N ARG A 106 21.03 -9.74 11.54
CA ARG A 106 22.46 -10.03 11.31
C ARG A 106 23.11 -10.16 12.69
N PRO A 107 23.74 -11.30 13.03
CA PRO A 107 24.48 -11.39 14.26
C PRO A 107 25.52 -10.28 14.27
N ALA A 108 25.53 -9.46 15.32
CA ALA A 108 26.57 -8.47 15.55
C ALA A 108 27.91 -9.22 15.54
N ALA A 109 28.56 -9.27 14.38
CA ALA A 109 29.83 -9.95 14.22
C ALA A 109 30.84 -9.24 15.13
N ALA A 110 31.15 -9.90 16.24
CA ALA A 110 32.25 -9.61 17.12
C ALA A 110 32.47 -8.12 17.43
N ALA A 111 31.59 -7.54 18.26
CA ALA A 111 32.07 -6.49 19.16
C ALA A 111 33.19 -7.12 20.00
N LYS A 112 34.44 -6.93 19.55
CA LYS A 112 35.65 -7.32 20.27
C LYS A 112 35.50 -6.80 21.69
N ARG A 113 35.19 -7.72 22.62
CA ARG A 113 35.27 -7.48 24.05
C ARG A 113 36.67 -6.95 24.32
N ARG A 114 36.79 -5.63 24.49
CA ARG A 114 37.96 -5.06 25.16
C ARG A 114 37.97 -5.70 26.56
N PRO A 115 39.05 -6.37 26.98
CA PRO A 115 39.16 -6.80 28.36
C PRO A 115 39.09 -5.56 29.23
N LYS A 116 38.06 -5.52 30.08
CA LYS A 116 37.93 -4.54 31.15
C LYS A 116 39.08 -4.85 32.12
N ALA A 117 40.20 -4.15 31.97
CA ALA A 117 41.28 -4.20 32.94
C ALA A 117 40.74 -3.53 34.21
N ILE A 118 40.33 -4.40 35.13
CA ILE A 118 40.30 -4.28 36.60
C ILE A 118 40.80 -2.92 37.09
N GLU A 119 39.89 -2.10 37.62
CA GLU A 119 40.26 -1.13 38.66
C GLU A 119 40.61 -1.91 39.93
N PRO A 120 41.73 -1.60 40.60
CA PRO A 120 41.81 -1.69 42.04
C PRO A 120 41.81 -0.27 42.64
N GLU A 121 40.82 -0.09 43.48
CA GLU A 121 40.62 0.95 44.48
C GLU A 121 41.85 1.12 45.42
N GLU A 122 42.09 2.38 45.81
CA GLU A 122 42.88 2.90 46.94
C GLU A 122 44.30 2.36 47.24
N ALA A 123 45.30 3.24 47.12
CA ALA A 123 46.38 3.33 48.13
C ALA A 123 47.09 4.69 48.11
N ALA A 124 46.99 5.38 49.25
CA ALA A 124 47.96 6.29 49.86
C ALA A 124 48.36 7.60 49.13
N ALA A 125 47.90 8.72 49.69
CA ALA A 125 48.71 9.94 49.71
C ALA A 125 50.02 9.69 50.50
N PRO A 126 51.15 10.19 50.00
CA PRO A 126 52.01 10.98 50.87
C PRO A 126 52.52 12.24 50.15
N GLY A 127 52.50 13.37 50.86
CA GLY A 127 53.03 14.64 50.36
C GLY A 127 54.55 14.68 50.30
N MET A 128 55.09 15.69 49.60
CA MET A 128 56.24 16.53 50.00
C MET A 128 56.92 17.21 48.79
N GLY A 129 57.05 18.55 48.90
CA GLY A 129 58.15 19.36 48.35
C GLY A 129 58.01 19.79 46.88
N ARG A 130 58.23 21.05 46.50
CA ARG A 130 58.73 22.26 47.17
C ARG A 130 58.04 23.48 46.56
#